data_AF-A0A7S3YK14-F1
#
_entry.id   AF-A0A7S3YK14-F1
#
_cell.length_a   1.000
_cell.length_b   1.000
_cell.length_c   1.000
_cell.angle_alpha   90.00
_cell.angle_beta   90.00
_cell.angle_gamma   90.00
#
_symmetry.space_group_name_H-M   'P 1'
#
loop_
_entity.id
_entity.type
_entity.pdbx_description
1 polymer ?
#
loop_
_entity_poly.entity_id
_entity_poly.type
_entity_poly.pdbx_seq_one_letter_code
_entity_poly.pdbx_strand_id
1 'polypeptide(L)'
;QYFGRTEALLKLCHHAAGDTQLVQRLLLKLQVLPLTKQLTCISGNLWARTCKGNRAERIEYLLMHEFHNLKYITPEPAGYSADKKKAGKKAGGPSYAGGL
;
A
#
# COMPACT_ATOMS: atom_id res chain seq x y z
N GLN A 1 21.66 -30.37 9.58
CA GLN A 1 21.14 -30.40 8.19
C GLN A 1 19.64 -30.69 8.23
N TYR A 2 18.77 -29.68 8.05
CA TYR A 2 17.31 -29.87 8.09
C TYR A 2 16.75 -30.59 6.84
N PHE A 3 17.45 -30.49 5.71
CA PHE A 3 16.99 -31.05 4.43
C PHE A 3 17.51 -32.48 4.14
N GLY A 4 18.27 -33.09 5.04
CA GLY A 4 18.89 -34.40 4.84
C GLY A 4 18.02 -35.60 5.21
N ARG A 5 16.87 -35.40 5.87
CA ARG A 5 15.96 -36.47 6.30
C ARG A 5 14.52 -36.15 5.89
N THR A 6 13.84 -37.12 5.27
CA THR A 6 12.46 -36.99 4.78
C THR A 6 11.47 -36.59 5.87
N GLU A 7 11.63 -37.11 7.10
CA GLU A 7 10.77 -36.78 8.23
C GLU A 7 10.83 -35.30 8.63
N ALA A 8 12.02 -34.69 8.56
CA ALA A 8 12.20 -33.28 8.88
C ALA A 8 11.55 -32.38 7.83
N LEU A 9 11.61 -32.78 6.55
CA LEU A 9 10.92 -32.11 5.45
C LEU A 9 9.40 -32.16 5.61
N LEU A 10 8.84 -33.33 5.94
CA LEU A 10 7.40 -33.48 6.15
C LEU A 10 6.91 -32.61 7.31
N LYS A 11 7.64 -32.57 8.42
CA LYS A 11 7.33 -31.69 9.56
C LYS A 11 7.31 -30.21 9.16
N LEU A 12 8.28 -29.78 8.35
CA LEU A 12 8.33 -28.41 7.84
C LEU A 12 7.13 -28.10 6.92
N CYS A 13 6.76 -29.02 6.03
CA CYS A 13 5.58 -28.87 5.18
C CYS A 13 4.29 -28.73 6.00
N HIS A 14 4.12 -29.55 7.04
CA HIS A 14 2.98 -29.45 7.95
C HIS A 14 2.95 -28.12 8.71
N HIS A 15 4.10 -27.64 9.18
CA HIS A 15 4.22 -26.34 9.82
C HIS A 15 3.80 -25.20 8.87
N ALA A 16 4.36 -25.17 7.67
CA ALA A 16 4.04 -24.14 6.67
C ALA A 16 2.55 -24.17 6.25
N ALA A 17 1.96 -25.37 6.16
CA ALA A 17 0.52 -25.52 5.92
C ALA A 17 -0.32 -24.94 7.07
N GLY A 18 0.08 -25.20 8.33
CA GLY A 18 -0.54 -24.63 9.51
C GLY A 18 -0.47 -23.11 9.54
N ASP A 19 0.71 -22.54 9.26
CA ASP A 19 0.90 -21.07 9.18
C ASP A 19 0.00 -20.44 8.13
N THR A 20 -0.08 -21.06 6.93
CA THR A 20 -0.93 -20.58 5.84
C THR A 20 -2.41 -20.59 6.25
N GLN A 21 -2.87 -21.63 6.94
CA GLN A 21 -4.24 -21.71 7.46
C GLN A 21 -4.53 -20.62 8.50
N LEU A 22 -3.57 -20.30 9.38
CA LEU A 22 -3.72 -19.22 10.36
C LEU A 22 -3.84 -17.85 9.66
N VAL A 23 -2.97 -17.58 8.69
CA VAL A 23 -3.00 -16.34 7.88
C VAL A 23 -4.33 -16.23 7.12
N GLN A 24 -4.80 -17.32 6.51
CA GLN A 24 -6.08 -17.35 5.80
C GLN A 24 -7.26 -17.02 6.72
N ARG A 25 -7.31 -17.63 7.91
CA ARG A 25 -8.36 -17.36 8.90
C ARG A 25 -8.34 -15.90 9.37
N LEU A 26 -7.16 -15.35 9.61
CA LEU A 26 -7.00 -13.95 10.00
C LEU A 26 -7.48 -13.01 8.89
N LEU A 27 -7.08 -13.26 7.64
CA LEU A 27 -7.47 -12.48 6.48
C LEU A 27 -9.00 -12.46 6.27
N LEU A 28 -9.66 -13.61 6.47
CA LEU A 28 -11.12 -13.72 6.41
C LEU A 28 -11.80 -13.00 7.58
N LYS A 29 -11.28 -13.15 8.80
CA LYS A 29 -11.82 -12.47 10.00
C LYS A 29 -11.74 -10.96 9.92
N LEU A 30 -10.64 -10.43 9.36
CA LEU A 30 -10.45 -9.00 9.12
C LEU A 30 -11.13 -8.50 7.84
N GLN A 31 -11.71 -9.39 7.04
CA GLN A 31 -12.35 -9.06 5.77
C GLN A 31 -11.44 -8.23 4.84
N VAL A 32 -10.15 -8.56 4.78
CA VAL A 32 -9.15 -7.76 4.05
C VAL A 32 -9.49 -7.64 2.56
N LEU A 33 -9.97 -8.72 1.93
CA LEU A 33 -10.31 -8.73 0.51
C LEU A 33 -11.46 -7.78 0.16
N PRO A 34 -12.66 -7.87 0.77
CA PRO A 34 -13.74 -6.94 0.45
C PRO A 34 -13.41 -5.49 0.84
N LEU A 35 -12.71 -5.24 1.96
CA LEU A 35 -12.30 -3.89 2.37
C LEU A 35 -11.35 -3.24 1.36
N THR A 36 -10.29 -3.96 0.97
CA THR A 36 -9.32 -3.43 -0.01
C THR A 36 -9.95 -3.27 -1.39
N LYS A 37 -10.89 -4.14 -1.78
CA LYS A 37 -11.67 -3.97 -3.02
C LYS A 37 -12.50 -2.68 -2.98
N GLN A 38 -13.25 -2.46 -1.91
CA GLN A 38 -14.06 -1.24 -1.75
C GLN A 38 -13.20 0.02 -1.80
N LEU A 39 -12.09 0.05 -1.05
CA LEU A 39 -11.14 1.17 -1.07
C LEU A 39 -10.59 1.44 -2.47
N THR A 40 -10.28 0.39 -3.23
CA THR A 40 -9.75 0.51 -4.59
C THR A 40 -10.79 1.04 -5.56
N CYS A 41 -12.05 0.57 -5.45
CA CYS A 41 -13.14 1.07 -6.27
C CYS A 41 -13.45 2.54 -6.02
N ILE A 42 -13.38 3.00 -4.76
CA ILE A 42 -13.60 4.42 -4.41
C ILE A 42 -12.43 5.28 -4.89
N SER A 43 -11.19 4.86 -4.64
CA SER A 43 -10.01 5.63 -5.03
C SER A 43 -9.70 5.59 -6.52
N GLY A 44 -10.21 4.62 -7.28
CA GLY A 44 -9.94 4.48 -8.71
C GLY A 44 -8.47 4.20 -9.05
N ASN A 45 -7.78 3.40 -8.22
CA ASN A 45 -6.36 3.03 -8.39
C ASN A 45 -6.18 1.52 -8.58
N LEU A 46 -4.93 1.05 -8.73
CA LEU A 46 -4.64 -0.38 -8.85
C LEU A 46 -4.77 -1.10 -7.49
N TRP A 47 -5.49 -2.22 -7.44
CA TRP A 47 -5.72 -2.97 -6.19
C TRP A 47 -4.43 -3.36 -5.46
N ALA A 48 -3.37 -3.71 -6.21
CA ALA A 48 -2.06 -4.01 -5.65
C ALA A 48 -1.43 -2.84 -4.86
N ARG A 49 -1.73 -1.59 -5.21
CA ARG A 49 -1.27 -0.40 -4.47
C ARG A 49 -2.04 -0.24 -3.16
N THR A 50 -3.33 -0.50 -3.19
CA THR A 50 -4.20 -0.50 -1.99
C THR A 50 -3.81 -1.61 -1.02
N CYS A 51 -3.51 -2.82 -1.49
CA CYS A 51 -3.05 -3.93 -0.66
C CYS A 51 -1.67 -3.68 0.00
N LYS A 52 -0.82 -2.84 -0.60
CA LYS A 52 0.46 -2.42 -0.01
C LYS A 52 0.31 -1.41 1.14
N GLY A 53 -0.89 -0.82 1.33
CA GLY A 53 -1.17 0.07 2.46
C GLY A 53 -0.79 1.55 2.24
N ASN A 54 -0.53 1.98 0.99
CA ASN A 54 -0.15 3.36 0.70
C ASN A 54 -1.36 4.32 0.81
N ARG A 55 -1.62 4.85 2.02
CA ARG A 55 -2.74 5.77 2.27
C ARG A 55 -2.66 7.05 1.44
N ALA A 56 -1.49 7.69 1.40
CA ALA A 56 -1.31 8.95 0.68
C ALA A 56 -1.61 8.80 -0.82
N GLU A 57 -1.07 7.76 -1.45
CA GLU A 57 -1.30 7.43 -2.86
C GLU A 57 -2.80 7.27 -3.16
N ARG A 58 -3.55 6.53 -2.32
CA ARG A 58 -5.01 6.38 -2.52
C ARG A 58 -5.77 7.69 -2.44
N ILE A 59 -5.36 8.59 -1.55
CA ILE A 59 -6.00 9.90 -1.36
C ILE A 59 -5.70 10.78 -2.57
N GLU A 60 -4.47 10.74 -3.09
CA GLU A 60 -4.07 11.46 -4.29
C GLU A 60 -4.90 11.03 -5.50
N TYR A 61 -5.02 9.71 -5.76
CA TYR A 61 -5.88 9.22 -6.85
C TYR A 61 -7.34 9.67 -6.70
N LEU A 62 -7.90 9.58 -5.49
CA LEU A 62 -9.27 10.04 -5.23
C LEU A 62 -9.44 11.54 -5.57
N LEU A 63 -8.52 12.38 -5.09
CA LEU A 63 -8.54 13.82 -5.36
C LEU A 63 -8.36 14.14 -6.85
N MET A 64 -7.46 13.43 -7.54
CA MET A 64 -7.25 13.60 -8.97
C MET A 64 -8.51 13.31 -9.77
N HIS A 65 -9.23 12.21 -9.45
CA HIS A 65 -10.49 11.88 -10.11
C HIS A 65 -11.56 12.95 -9.89
N GLU A 66 -11.70 13.45 -8.66
CA GLU A 66 -12.68 14.50 -8.35
C GLU A 66 -12.34 15.84 -9.00
N PHE A 67 -11.09 16.27 -8.98
CA PHE A 67 -10.67 17.51 -9.64
C PHE A 67 -10.83 17.46 -11.15
N HIS A 68 -10.53 16.32 -11.76
CA HIS A 68 -10.78 16.10 -13.17
C HIS A 68 -12.29 16.13 -13.52
N ASN A 69 -13.14 15.54 -12.67
CA ASN A 69 -14.60 15.59 -12.82
C ASN A 69 -15.13 17.03 -12.75
N LEU A 70 -14.58 17.84 -11.84
CA LEU A 70 -14.93 19.24 -11.65
C LEU A 70 -14.25 20.21 -12.64
N LYS A 71 -13.50 19.69 -13.63
CA LYS A 71 -12.78 20.47 -14.66
C LYS A 71 -11.70 21.41 -14.11
N TYR A 72 -11.12 21.07 -12.96
CA TYR A 72 -9.93 21.75 -12.46
C TYR A 72 -8.67 21.23 -13.16
N ILE A 73 -7.65 22.10 -13.24
CA ILE A 73 -6.31 21.71 -13.66
C ILE A 73 -5.70 20.89 -12.52
N THR A 74 -5.36 19.63 -12.81
CA THR A 74 -4.75 18.73 -11.83
C THR A 74 -3.23 18.96 -11.84
N PRO A 75 -2.55 19.00 -10.68
CA PRO A 75 -1.11 19.19 -10.64
C PRO A 75 -0.37 18.00 -11.29
N GLU A 76 0.73 18.31 -11.99
CA GLU A 76 1.64 17.29 -12.49
C GLU A 76 2.30 16.55 -11.31
N PRO A 77 2.44 15.21 -11.36
CA PRO A 77 3.10 14.46 -10.31
C PRO A 77 4.51 15.00 -10.14
N ALA A 78 4.91 15.30 -8.90
CA ALA A 78 6.21 15.90 -8.56
C ALA A 78 7.44 15.09 -9.02
N GLY A 79 7.24 13.91 -9.62
CA GLY A 79 8.28 13.05 -10.20
C GLY A 79 8.44 13.09 -11.73
N TYR A 80 7.49 13.63 -12.50
CA TYR A 80 7.64 13.69 -13.98
C TYR A 80 8.40 14.93 -14.46
N SER A 81 8.33 16.03 -13.70
CA SER A 81 9.15 17.23 -13.91
C SER A 81 10.32 17.28 -12.93
N ALA A 82 11.14 16.23 -12.92
CA ALA A 82 12.47 16.31 -12.32
C ALA A 82 13.45 16.88 -13.33
N ASP A 83 13.34 18.19 -13.60
CA ASP A 83 14.55 18.95 -13.90
C ASP A 83 15.44 18.83 -12.66
N LYS A 84 16.46 17.96 -12.76
CA LYS A 84 17.43 17.63 -11.71
C LYS A 84 18.33 18.83 -11.37
N LYS A 85 17.75 19.97 -11.01
CA LYS A 85 18.46 21.14 -10.50
C LYS A 85 17.75 21.69 -9.28
N LYS A 86 17.96 20.99 -8.15
CA LYS A 86 18.29 21.55 -6.82
C LYS A 86 18.24 20.43 -5.78
N ALA A 87 19.22 19.53 -5.84
CA ALA A 87 19.70 18.86 -4.63
C ALA A 87 20.41 19.92 -3.77
N GLY A 88 19.64 20.72 -3.04
CA GLY A 88 20.16 21.80 -2.21
C GLY A 88 19.22 22.06 -1.04
N LYS A 89 19.62 21.57 0.14
CA LYS A 89 18.98 21.79 1.46
C LYS A 89 17.49 21.45 1.53
N LYS A 90 17.18 20.22 1.97
CA LYS A 90 15.95 19.96 2.73
C LYS A 90 16.06 20.65 4.10
N ALA A 91 15.96 21.98 4.10
CA ALA A 91 15.58 22.71 5.31
C ALA A 91 14.14 22.31 5.62
N GLY A 92 13.86 21.90 6.86
CA GLY A 92 12.51 21.60 7.30
C GLY A 92 11.59 22.76 6.93
N GLY A 93 10.61 22.49 6.08
CA GLY A 93 9.55 23.44 5.80
C GLY A 93 8.83 23.82 7.10
N PRO A 94 8.04 24.91 7.10
CA PRO A 94 7.32 25.35 8.29
C PRO A 94 6.44 24.20 8.79
N SER A 95 6.87 23.57 9.88
CA SER A 95 6.01 22.70 10.66
C SER A 95 5.10 23.63 11.44
N TYR A 96 3.84 23.69 11.06
CA TYR A 96 2.84 24.24 11.96
C TYR A 96 2.89 23.42 13.26
N ALA A 97 2.72 24.08 14.41
CA ALA A 97 2.54 23.36 15.65
C ALA A 97 1.34 22.42 15.46
N GLY A 98 1.61 21.12 15.52
CA GLY A 98 0.59 20.08 15.41
C GLY A 98 -0.27 20.02 16.69
N GLY A 99 -0.80 18.85 17.00
CA GLY A 99 -1.65 18.66 18.19
C GLY A 99 -1.00 19.14 19.50
N LEU A 100 -1.85 19.59 20.44
CA LEU A 100 -1.54 20.00 21.81
C LEU A 100 -0.72 18.94 22.57
#